data_AF-A0A8T5S301-F1
#
_entry.id   AF-A0A8T5S301-F1
#
_cell.length_a   1.000
_cell.length_b   1.000
_cell.length_c   1.000
_cell.angle_alpha   90.00
_cell.angle_beta   90.00
_cell.angle_gamma   90.00
#
_symmetry.space_group_name_H-M   'P 1'
#
loop_
_entity.id
_entity.type
_entity.pdbx_description
1 polymer ?
#
loop_
_entity_poly.entity_id
_entity_poly.type
_entity_poly.pdbx_seq_one_letter_code
_entity_poly.pdbx_strand_id
1 'polypeptide(L)'
;MARARRNKIRSVPIKDLNIKEQNVIEFAKTAWSKTQKEFFFPPLDVPNFIFDYSNLEGFYIDPHDKWKITMNLANTPIFIEDQDYINYFYAISLHEVSHYQIIPYDGLINANLLKAAMIYVNENFAPIVVNIFADFVIDVKLHKKNPDLISWELIKTYAHLLNKSKNILSEFSKFLFRCYEKLLDIKIAEDDLLSSVESVANKVVTVVKKNFEDETLWED
;
A
#
# COMPACT_ATOMS: atom_id res chain seq x y z
N MET A 1 -15.81 -34.33 0.06
CA MET A 1 -15.03 -33.31 0.79
C MET A 1 -13.56 -33.51 0.50
N ALA A 2 -13.00 -32.76 -0.45
CA ALA A 2 -11.57 -32.82 -0.77
C ALA A 2 -10.82 -31.86 0.16
N ARG A 3 -9.94 -32.38 1.01
CA ARG A 3 -9.00 -31.57 1.81
C ARG A 3 -8.03 -30.88 0.86
N ALA A 4 -8.16 -29.57 0.71
CA ALA A 4 -7.14 -28.75 0.06
C ALA A 4 -5.82 -28.93 0.82
N ARG A 5 -4.80 -29.49 0.14
CA ARG A 5 -3.43 -29.49 0.63
C ARG A 5 -2.94 -28.05 0.62
N ARG A 6 -2.98 -27.37 1.77
CA ARG A 6 -2.23 -26.12 1.98
C ARG A 6 -0.75 -26.46 1.85
N ASN A 7 -0.12 -25.98 0.79
CA ASN A 7 1.32 -26.03 0.66
C ASN A 7 1.92 -25.30 1.88
N LYS A 8 2.81 -25.98 2.59
CA LYS A 8 3.62 -25.38 3.64
C LYS A 8 4.33 -24.18 3.03
N ILE A 9 4.01 -22.97 3.50
CA ILE A 9 4.81 -21.76 3.27
C ILE A 9 6.22 -22.12 3.76
N ARG A 10 7.14 -22.35 2.82
CA ARG A 10 8.56 -22.52 3.15
C ARG A 10 9.09 -21.11 3.31
N SER A 11 9.33 -20.69 4.55
CA SER A 11 10.35 -19.67 4.80
C SER A 11 11.64 -20.23 4.19
N VAL A 12 12.05 -19.73 3.03
CA VAL A 12 13.30 -20.18 2.40
C VAL A 12 14.41 -19.85 3.39
N PRO A 13 15.14 -20.85 3.92
CA PRO A 13 16.28 -20.56 4.78
C PRO A 13 17.24 -19.66 4.00
N ILE A 14 17.81 -18.62 4.64
CA ILE A 14 18.75 -17.66 4.04
C ILE A 14 19.85 -18.35 3.18
N LYS A 15 20.18 -19.60 3.52
CA LYS A 15 21.15 -20.46 2.85
C LYS A 15 20.82 -20.85 1.40
N ASP A 16 19.57 -20.72 0.97
CA ASP A 16 19.10 -21.12 -0.37
C ASP A 16 18.79 -19.92 -1.29
N LEU A 17 19.01 -18.68 -0.83
CA LEU A 17 18.76 -17.47 -1.61
C LEU A 17 19.91 -17.18 -2.57
N ASN A 18 19.57 -16.76 -3.79
CA ASN A 18 20.56 -16.28 -4.75
C ASN A 18 21.07 -14.87 -4.39
N ILE A 19 22.19 -14.46 -4.99
CA ILE A 19 22.84 -13.17 -4.68
C ILE A 19 21.89 -11.97 -4.89
N LYS A 20 21.00 -12.04 -5.90
CA LYS A 20 20.03 -10.96 -6.15
C LYS A 20 19.01 -10.85 -5.02
N GLU A 21 18.48 -11.98 -4.56
CA GLU A 21 17.53 -12.02 -3.44
C GLU A 21 18.15 -11.51 -2.14
N GLN A 22 19.43 -11.83 -1.90
CA GLN A 22 20.17 -11.29 -0.75
C GLN A 22 20.29 -9.76 -0.84
N ASN A 23 20.64 -9.21 -2.00
CA ASN A 23 20.72 -7.76 -2.18
C ASN A 23 19.36 -7.08 -1.96
N VAL A 24 18.27 -7.66 -2.48
CA VAL A 24 16.91 -7.12 -2.30
C VAL A 24 16.53 -7.08 -0.82
N ILE A 25 16.89 -8.11 -0.03
CA ILE A 25 16.70 -8.10 1.43
C ILE A 25 17.48 -6.96 2.08
N GLU A 26 18.74 -6.74 1.70
CA GLU A 26 19.54 -5.64 2.28
C GLU A 26 18.98 -4.26 1.94
N PHE A 27 18.43 -4.08 0.73
CA PHE A 27 17.71 -2.85 0.37
C PHE A 27 16.45 -2.68 1.24
N ALA A 28 15.67 -3.75 1.44
CA ALA A 28 14.47 -3.72 2.28
C ALA A 28 14.79 -3.42 3.75
N LYS A 29 15.88 -3.98 4.31
CA LYS A 29 16.36 -3.67 5.66
C LYS A 29 16.80 -2.20 5.80
N THR A 30 17.47 -1.68 4.78
CA THR A 30 17.90 -0.28 4.74
C THR A 30 16.68 0.65 4.72
N ALA A 31 15.69 0.33 3.90
CA ALA A 31 14.42 1.04 3.85
C ALA A 31 13.67 0.98 5.18
N TRP A 32 13.53 -0.20 5.78
CA TRP A 32 12.88 -0.37 7.09
C TRP A 32 13.57 0.47 8.17
N SER A 33 14.90 0.50 8.17
CA SER A 33 15.68 1.34 9.10
C SER A 33 15.42 2.83 8.92
N LYS A 34 15.10 3.29 7.70
CA LYS A 34 14.64 4.66 7.46
C LYS A 34 13.22 4.87 8.00
N THR A 35 12.30 3.94 7.74
CA THR A 35 10.92 3.96 8.25
C THR A 35 10.87 4.05 9.78
N GLN A 36 11.66 3.23 10.48
CA GLN A 36 11.73 3.27 11.95
C GLN A 36 12.25 4.60 12.50
N LYS A 37 13.09 5.33 11.77
CA LYS A 37 13.56 6.66 12.21
C LYS A 37 12.45 7.71 12.10
N GLU A 38 11.51 7.54 11.18
CA GLU A 38 10.35 8.44 11.09
C GLU A 38 9.30 8.17 12.16
N PHE A 39 9.18 6.91 12.60
CA PHE A 39 8.17 6.47 13.55
C PHE A 39 8.80 6.24 14.94
N PHE A 40 8.73 7.28 15.77
CA PHE A 40 9.64 7.42 16.89
C PHE A 40 9.41 6.45 18.06
N PHE A 41 8.19 5.92 18.34
CA PHE A 41 7.95 4.90 19.38
C PHE A 41 6.48 4.39 19.38
N PRO A 42 6.19 3.13 19.80
CA PRO A 42 7.15 2.05 19.99
C PRO A 42 7.73 1.59 18.65
N PRO A 43 9.04 1.27 18.59
CA PRO A 43 9.63 0.72 17.40
C PRO A 43 8.94 -0.60 17.07
N LEU A 44 8.64 -0.80 15.79
CA LEU A 44 8.09 -2.06 15.30
C LEU A 44 9.25 -3.04 15.10
N ASP A 45 9.01 -4.32 15.39
CA ASP A 45 9.98 -5.38 15.14
C ASP A 45 10.40 -5.42 13.67
N VAL A 46 11.65 -5.81 13.42
CA VAL A 46 12.15 -6.00 12.06
C VAL A 46 11.30 -7.04 11.33
N PRO A 47 10.71 -6.73 10.17
CA PRO A 47 9.84 -7.65 9.43
C PRO A 47 10.50 -8.99 9.13
N ASN A 48 9.67 -10.01 8.97
CA ASN A 48 10.10 -11.24 8.32
C ASN A 48 10.18 -10.98 6.80
N PHE A 49 11.37 -11.05 6.22
CA PHE A 49 11.55 -10.88 4.78
C PHE A 49 11.50 -12.23 4.09
N ILE A 50 10.58 -12.39 3.13
CA ILE A 50 10.36 -13.67 2.43
C ILE A 50 10.31 -13.47 0.92
N PHE A 51 10.48 -14.57 0.19
CA PHE A 51 10.19 -14.67 -1.23
C PHE A 51 9.12 -15.75 -1.44
N ASP A 52 7.85 -15.37 -1.34
CA ASP A 52 6.72 -16.25 -1.63
C ASP A 52 6.03 -15.83 -2.95
N TYR A 53 6.45 -16.48 -4.03
CA TYR A 53 5.88 -16.28 -5.37
C TYR A 53 4.43 -16.80 -5.52
N SER A 54 3.89 -17.51 -4.51
CA SER A 54 2.50 -17.98 -4.51
C SER A 54 1.52 -16.99 -3.88
N ASN A 55 2.04 -15.99 -3.16
CA ASN A 55 1.25 -14.91 -2.58
C ASN A 55 1.49 -13.59 -3.33
N LEU A 56 0.42 -12.82 -3.52
CA LEU A 56 0.47 -11.51 -4.17
C LEU A 56 0.65 -10.37 -3.17
N GLU A 57 0.31 -10.58 -1.89
CA GLU A 57 0.45 -9.57 -0.84
C GLU A 57 1.93 -9.32 -0.56
N GLY A 58 2.34 -8.05 -0.67
CA GLY A 58 3.71 -7.59 -0.44
C GLY A 58 4.01 -7.29 1.02
N PHE A 59 2.99 -6.92 1.81
CA PHE A 59 3.11 -6.56 3.21
C PHE A 59 1.88 -7.07 3.97
N TYR A 60 2.08 -7.83 5.04
CA TYR A 60 0.97 -8.36 5.84
C TYR A 60 1.44 -8.77 7.23
N ILE A 61 0.50 -8.95 8.17
CA ILE A 61 0.78 -9.58 9.46
C ILE A 61 0.59 -11.08 9.33
N ASP A 62 1.61 -11.87 9.70
CA ASP A 62 1.51 -13.33 9.68
C ASP A 62 1.09 -13.88 11.06
N PRO A 63 -0.16 -14.39 11.22
CA PRO A 63 -0.60 -14.98 12.48
C PRO A 63 0.17 -16.25 12.85
N HIS A 64 0.78 -16.92 11.86
CA HIS A 64 1.58 -18.13 12.06
C HIS A 64 3.02 -17.84 12.51
N ASP A 65 3.52 -16.64 12.24
CA ASP A 65 4.82 -16.14 12.75
C ASP A 65 4.60 -15.08 13.85
N LYS A 66 3.84 -15.44 14.88
CA LYS A 66 3.62 -14.61 16.08
C LYS A 66 3.07 -13.21 15.80
N TRP A 67 2.21 -13.06 14.79
CA TRP A 67 1.65 -11.76 14.39
C TRP A 67 2.72 -10.75 13.98
N LYS A 68 3.82 -11.26 13.43
CA LYS A 68 4.92 -10.44 12.95
C LYS A 68 4.61 -9.87 11.57
N ILE A 69 5.00 -8.62 11.36
CA ILE A 69 5.00 -8.00 10.03
C ILE A 69 5.88 -8.84 9.10
N THR A 70 5.35 -9.18 7.94
CA THR A 70 6.03 -9.93 6.89
C THR A 70 6.03 -9.11 5.61
N MET A 71 7.22 -8.96 5.04
CA MET A 71 7.44 -8.32 3.74
C MET A 71 7.79 -9.39 2.71
N ASN A 72 6.89 -9.60 1.76
CA ASN A 72 7.11 -10.50 0.63
C ASN A 72 7.76 -9.74 -0.53
N LEU A 73 9.02 -10.05 -0.77
CA LEU A 73 9.87 -9.40 -1.76
C LEU A 73 9.81 -10.08 -3.14
N ALA A 74 8.97 -11.11 -3.29
CA ALA A 74 8.84 -11.88 -4.53
C ALA A 74 8.35 -11.05 -5.72
N ASN A 75 7.48 -10.07 -5.47
CA ASN A 75 6.83 -9.26 -6.50
C ASN A 75 7.43 -7.85 -6.63
N THR A 76 8.61 -7.61 -6.06
CA THR A 76 9.29 -6.32 -6.17
C THR A 76 9.55 -5.96 -7.64
N PRO A 77 9.19 -4.74 -8.10
CA PRO A 77 9.53 -4.28 -9.43
C PRO A 77 11.04 -4.34 -9.67
N ILE A 78 11.44 -4.60 -10.91
CA ILE A 78 12.85 -4.63 -11.29
C ILE A 78 13.31 -3.19 -11.52
N PHE A 79 14.24 -2.73 -10.70
CA PHE A 79 14.94 -1.46 -10.87
C PHE A 79 16.39 -1.68 -11.32
N ILE A 80 16.94 -0.67 -11.99
CA ILE A 80 18.34 -0.64 -12.43
C ILE A 80 19.22 -0.13 -11.29
N GLU A 81 18.77 0.92 -10.60
CA GLU A 81 19.51 1.57 -9.52
C GLU A 81 19.14 0.98 -8.15
N ASP A 82 20.14 0.70 -7.33
CA ASP A 82 19.95 0.20 -5.96
C ASP A 82 19.11 1.16 -5.10
N GLN A 83 19.27 2.46 -5.32
CA GLN A 83 18.53 3.48 -4.59
C GLN A 83 17.01 3.43 -4.86
N ASP A 84 16.61 3.01 -6.06
CA ASP A 84 15.19 2.84 -6.42
C ASP A 84 14.56 1.69 -5.62
N TYR A 85 15.28 0.58 -5.39
CA TYR A 85 14.79 -0.48 -4.49
C TYR A 85 14.58 0.05 -3.07
N ILE A 86 15.55 0.81 -2.55
CA ILE A 86 15.45 1.39 -1.21
C ILE A 86 14.28 2.38 -1.14
N ASN A 87 14.09 3.23 -2.15
CA ASN A 87 12.99 4.20 -2.19
C ASN A 87 11.63 3.48 -2.25
N TYR A 88 11.51 2.45 -3.09
CA TYR A 88 10.30 1.66 -3.22
C TYR A 88 9.90 1.01 -1.89
N PHE A 89 10.83 0.28 -1.26
CA PHE A 89 10.56 -0.33 0.04
C PHE A 89 10.32 0.70 1.13
N TYR A 90 10.96 1.88 1.05
CA TYR A 90 10.79 2.93 2.05
C TYR A 90 9.39 3.54 1.95
N ALA A 91 8.93 3.86 0.75
CA ALA A 91 7.59 4.38 0.50
C ALA A 91 6.51 3.40 0.95
N ILE A 92 6.60 2.12 0.55
CA ILE A 92 5.65 1.08 0.99
C ILE A 92 5.68 0.91 2.51
N SER A 93 6.87 0.83 3.11
CA SER A 93 6.96 0.67 4.56
C SER A 93 6.37 1.87 5.30
N LEU A 94 6.52 3.10 4.78
CA LEU A 94 5.85 4.27 5.33
C LEU A 94 4.33 4.15 5.24
N HIS A 95 3.80 3.77 4.08
CA HIS A 95 2.36 3.57 3.86
C HIS A 95 1.78 2.54 4.84
N GLU A 96 2.37 1.34 4.88
CA GLU A 96 1.87 0.23 5.69
C GLU A 96 2.00 0.49 7.19
N VAL A 97 3.08 1.12 7.64
CA VAL A 97 3.22 1.50 9.06
C VAL A 97 2.26 2.63 9.44
N SER A 98 1.90 3.51 8.50
CA SER A 98 0.95 4.60 8.74
C SER A 98 -0.48 4.12 9.00
N HIS A 99 -0.87 2.95 8.48
CA HIS A 99 -2.13 2.28 8.84
C HIS A 99 -2.22 1.91 10.34
N TYR A 100 -1.14 1.99 11.10
CA TYR A 100 -1.16 1.79 12.55
C TYR A 100 -1.11 3.10 13.35
N GLN A 101 -0.84 4.24 12.70
CA GLN A 101 -0.60 5.50 13.38
C GLN A 101 -1.58 6.61 13.01
N ILE A 102 -1.95 6.70 11.75
CA ILE A 102 -2.76 7.80 11.20
C ILE A 102 -4.24 7.43 11.27
N ILE A 103 -4.57 6.22 10.84
CA ILE A 103 -5.88 5.60 11.02
C ILE A 103 -5.59 4.27 11.68
N PRO A 104 -5.24 4.26 12.98
CA PRO A 104 -5.04 2.99 13.65
C PRO A 104 -6.33 2.20 13.45
N TYR A 105 -6.22 1.05 12.79
CA TYR A 105 -7.27 0.02 12.80
C TYR A 105 -7.41 -0.56 14.21
N ASP A 106 -7.54 0.29 15.24
CA ASP A 106 -8.15 -0.15 16.46
C ASP A 106 -9.56 -0.67 16.10
N GLY A 107 -9.98 -1.72 16.80
CA GLY A 107 -11.20 -2.43 16.40
C GLY A 107 -12.44 -1.53 16.41
N LEU A 108 -12.39 -0.38 17.08
CA LEU A 108 -13.51 0.54 17.20
C LEU A 108 -13.63 1.45 15.97
N ILE A 109 -12.56 2.18 15.61
CA ILE A 109 -12.55 3.07 14.45
C ILE A 109 -12.85 2.26 13.18
N ASN A 110 -12.21 1.11 13.01
CA ASN A 110 -12.48 0.24 11.86
C ASN A 110 -13.95 -0.21 11.80
N ALA A 111 -14.54 -0.59 12.95
CA ALA A 111 -15.94 -1.00 12.99
C ALA A 111 -16.90 0.16 12.66
N ASN A 112 -16.59 1.38 13.11
CA ASN A 112 -17.39 2.56 12.82
C ASN A 112 -17.31 2.93 11.32
N LEU A 113 -16.11 2.94 10.74
CA LEU A 113 -15.91 3.15 9.30
C LEU A 113 -16.64 2.11 8.45
N LEU A 114 -16.54 0.83 8.83
CA LEU A 114 -17.26 -0.25 8.16
C LEU A 114 -18.77 -0.07 8.26
N LYS A 115 -19.28 0.29 9.44
CA LYS A 115 -20.70 0.56 9.66
C LYS A 115 -21.19 1.71 8.80
N ALA A 116 -20.42 2.80 8.70
CA ALA A 116 -20.73 3.95 7.85
C ALA A 116 -20.77 3.56 6.37
N ALA A 117 -19.75 2.83 5.89
CA ALA A 117 -19.72 2.33 4.52
C ALA A 117 -20.90 1.39 4.21
N MET A 118 -21.27 0.53 5.15
CA MET A 118 -22.38 -0.43 5.01
C MET A 118 -23.76 0.22 4.85
N ILE A 119 -23.91 1.52 5.10
CA ILE A 119 -25.13 2.27 4.78
C ILE A 119 -25.33 2.35 3.26
N TYR A 120 -24.23 2.40 2.50
CA TYR A 120 -24.24 2.64 1.05
C TYR A 120 -23.87 1.42 0.21
N VAL A 121 -23.09 0.49 0.79
CA VAL A 121 -22.64 -0.73 0.11
C VAL A 121 -22.88 -1.96 0.98
N ASN A 122 -22.86 -3.14 0.37
CA ASN A 122 -22.96 -4.38 1.16
C ASN A 122 -21.67 -4.69 1.93
N GLU A 123 -21.76 -5.65 2.85
CA GLU A 123 -20.65 -6.11 3.70
C GLU A 123 -19.40 -6.56 2.94
N ASN A 124 -19.51 -7.02 1.70
CA ASN A 124 -18.36 -7.46 0.91
C ASN A 124 -17.59 -6.28 0.30
N PHE A 125 -18.26 -5.15 0.05
CA PHE A 125 -17.63 -3.96 -0.53
C PHE A 125 -17.24 -2.92 0.52
N ALA A 126 -17.84 -2.94 1.71
CA ALA A 126 -17.52 -2.00 2.78
C ALA A 126 -16.01 -1.99 3.13
N PRO A 127 -15.32 -3.14 3.30
CA PRO A 127 -13.88 -3.14 3.57
C PRO A 127 -13.06 -2.49 2.46
N ILE A 128 -13.47 -2.64 1.19
CA ILE A 128 -12.79 -2.02 0.06
C ILE A 128 -12.92 -0.50 0.13
N VAL A 129 -14.12 0.02 0.43
CA VAL A 129 -14.36 1.46 0.57
C VAL A 129 -13.52 2.05 1.72
N VAL A 130 -13.52 1.38 2.87
CA VAL A 130 -12.75 1.81 4.05
C VAL A 130 -11.26 1.82 3.75
N ASN A 131 -10.72 0.77 3.12
CA ASN A 131 -9.30 0.71 2.76
C ASN A 131 -8.91 1.85 1.80
N ILE A 132 -9.70 2.11 0.74
CA ILE A 132 -9.42 3.20 -0.20
C ILE A 132 -9.41 4.56 0.52
N PHE A 133 -10.39 4.79 1.39
CA PHE A 133 -10.45 6.01 2.17
C PHE A 133 -9.21 6.16 3.06
N ALA A 134 -8.83 5.09 3.75
CA ALA A 134 -7.67 5.09 4.62
C ALA A 134 -6.37 5.37 3.86
N ASP A 135 -6.17 4.70 2.73
CA ASP A 135 -5.02 4.90 1.85
C ASP A 135 -4.92 6.36 1.38
N PHE A 136 -6.04 6.97 0.95
CA PHE A 136 -6.05 8.37 0.54
C PHE A 136 -5.65 9.33 1.67
N VAL A 137 -6.13 9.11 2.89
CA VAL A 137 -5.76 9.94 4.04
C VAL A 137 -4.27 9.78 4.35
N ILE A 138 -3.79 8.54 4.40
CA ILE A 138 -2.40 8.20 4.69
C ILE A 138 -1.47 8.82 3.66
N ASP A 139 -1.71 8.60 2.37
CA ASP A 139 -0.83 9.06 1.31
C ASP A 139 -0.85 10.57 1.17
N VAL A 140 -1.97 11.24 1.45
CA VAL A 140 -1.97 12.72 1.55
C VAL A 140 -1.07 13.19 2.70
N LYS A 141 -1.15 12.58 3.89
CA LYS A 141 -0.28 12.96 5.03
C LYS A 141 1.19 12.64 4.74
N LEU A 142 1.48 11.49 4.14
CA LEU A 142 2.84 11.09 3.75
C LEU A 142 3.41 11.99 2.66
N HIS A 143 2.62 12.34 1.63
CA HIS A 143 3.06 13.23 0.55
C HIS A 143 3.39 14.63 1.07
N LYS A 144 2.64 15.17 2.04
CA LYS A 144 2.98 16.45 2.68
C LYS A 144 4.39 16.43 3.32
N LYS A 145 4.84 15.27 3.82
CA LYS A 145 6.13 15.11 4.49
C LYS A 145 7.26 14.71 3.53
N ASN A 146 6.95 13.84 2.57
CA ASN A 146 7.89 13.21 1.64
C ASN A 146 7.37 13.29 0.18
N PRO A 147 7.16 14.49 -0.39
CA PRO A 147 6.43 14.66 -1.64
C PRO A 147 7.09 13.95 -2.83
N ASP A 148 8.41 14.10 -2.96
CA ASP A 148 9.16 13.50 -4.07
C ASP A 148 9.12 11.97 -4.02
N LEU A 149 9.24 11.38 -2.82
CA LEU A 149 9.25 9.93 -2.63
C LEU A 149 7.90 9.31 -2.98
N ILE A 150 6.81 9.87 -2.44
CA ILE A 150 5.46 9.34 -2.63
C ILE A 150 5.02 9.54 -4.08
N SER A 151 5.30 10.70 -4.68
CA SER A 151 5.04 10.95 -6.10
C SER A 151 5.79 9.97 -6.99
N TRP A 152 7.08 9.77 -6.72
CA TRP A 152 7.92 8.84 -7.47
C TRP A 152 7.39 7.40 -7.37
N GLU A 153 6.99 6.95 -6.17
CA GLU A 153 6.46 5.60 -5.96
C GLU A 153 5.19 5.39 -6.79
N LEU A 154 4.21 6.30 -6.69
CA LEU A 154 2.95 6.19 -7.42
C LEU A 154 3.15 6.14 -8.94
N ILE A 155 4.06 6.97 -9.47
CA ILE A 155 4.42 6.99 -10.89
C ILE A 155 5.06 5.66 -11.30
N LYS A 156 5.98 5.11 -10.49
CA LYS A 156 6.62 3.82 -10.79
C LYS A 156 5.63 2.66 -10.70
N THR A 157 4.75 2.66 -9.71
CA THR A 157 3.72 1.63 -9.53
C THR A 157 2.70 1.67 -10.66
N TYR A 158 2.27 2.86 -11.10
CA TYR A 158 1.46 3.02 -12.31
C TYR A 158 2.14 2.41 -13.54
N ALA A 159 3.39 2.80 -13.81
CA ALA A 159 4.14 2.31 -14.96
C ALA A 159 4.35 0.79 -14.93
N HIS A 160 4.63 0.22 -13.75
CA HIS A 160 4.77 -1.22 -13.56
C HIS A 160 3.46 -1.95 -13.85
N LEU A 161 2.35 -1.49 -13.30
CA LEU A 161 1.03 -2.10 -13.51
C LEU A 161 0.59 -2.01 -14.96
N LEU A 162 0.78 -0.84 -15.60
CA LEU A 162 0.46 -0.63 -17.01
C LEU A 162 1.24 -1.59 -17.91
N ASN A 163 2.53 -1.78 -17.66
CA ASN A 163 3.36 -2.74 -18.40
C ASN A 163 2.89 -4.18 -18.17
N LYS A 164 2.69 -4.57 -16.90
CA LYS A 164 2.22 -5.91 -16.51
C LYS A 164 0.86 -6.26 -17.13
N SER A 165 -0.01 -5.26 -17.31
CA SER A 165 -1.33 -5.42 -17.90
C SER A 165 -1.38 -5.21 -19.42
N LYS A 166 -0.23 -5.14 -20.10
CA LYS A 166 -0.13 -4.91 -21.55
C LYS A 166 -0.86 -3.62 -21.99
N ASN A 167 -0.68 -2.56 -21.22
CA ASN A 167 -1.26 -1.23 -21.43
C ASN A 167 -2.79 -1.16 -21.28
N ILE A 168 -3.40 -2.10 -20.55
CA ILE A 168 -4.85 -2.11 -20.29
C ILE A 168 -5.07 -2.15 -18.78
N LEU A 169 -5.36 -0.99 -18.17
CA LEU A 169 -5.73 -0.90 -16.76
C LEU A 169 -7.23 -1.11 -16.57
N SER A 170 -7.59 -1.71 -15.44
CA SER A 170 -8.99 -1.78 -15.02
C SER A 170 -9.55 -0.39 -14.72
N GLU A 171 -10.86 -0.18 -14.87
CA GLU A 171 -11.49 1.10 -14.52
C GLU A 171 -11.27 1.45 -13.04
N PHE A 172 -11.23 0.45 -12.16
CA PHE A 172 -10.94 0.66 -10.75
C PHE A 172 -9.51 1.17 -10.52
N SER A 173 -8.51 0.58 -11.19
CA SER A 173 -7.12 1.07 -11.12
C SER A 173 -7.00 2.49 -11.66
N LYS A 174 -7.66 2.80 -12.78
CA LYS A 174 -7.69 4.16 -13.33
C LYS A 174 -8.30 5.15 -12.33
N PHE A 175 -9.41 4.76 -11.70
CA PHE A 175 -10.08 5.56 -10.68
C PHE A 175 -9.14 5.90 -9.52
N LEU A 176 -8.42 4.91 -8.98
CA LEU A 176 -7.46 5.13 -7.88
C LEU A 176 -6.36 6.11 -8.28
N PHE A 177 -5.69 5.87 -9.40
CA PHE A 177 -4.60 6.76 -9.86
C PHE A 177 -5.10 8.18 -10.15
N ARG A 178 -6.30 8.33 -10.72
CA ARG A 178 -6.87 9.66 -10.95
C ARG A 178 -7.24 10.38 -9.66
N CYS A 179 -7.68 9.65 -8.63
CA CYS A 179 -7.88 10.23 -7.30
C CYS A 179 -6.55 10.71 -6.72
N TYR A 180 -5.48 9.91 -6.82
CA TYR A 180 -4.15 10.31 -6.34
C TYR A 180 -3.59 11.54 -7.05
N GLU A 181 -3.68 11.63 -8.39
CA GLU A 181 -3.25 12.82 -9.12
C GLU A 181 -3.89 14.10 -8.56
N LYS A 182 -5.19 14.05 -8.31
CA LYS A 182 -5.97 15.18 -7.81
C LYS A 182 -5.76 15.45 -6.33
N LEU A 183 -5.63 14.40 -5.51
CA LEU A 183 -5.41 14.53 -4.07
C LEU A 183 -4.06 15.16 -3.79
N LEU A 184 -3.02 14.67 -4.46
CA LEU A 184 -1.63 15.02 -4.23
C LEU A 184 -1.12 16.17 -5.12
N ASP A 185 -1.91 16.57 -6.13
CA ASP A 185 -1.54 17.58 -7.13
C ASP A 185 -0.30 17.19 -7.95
N ILE A 186 -0.33 15.96 -8.48
CA ILE A 186 0.77 15.35 -9.25
C ILE A 186 0.26 14.82 -10.58
N LYS A 187 1.17 14.68 -11.56
CA LYS A 187 0.89 14.02 -12.84
C LYS A 187 1.46 12.60 -12.82
N ILE A 188 0.59 11.59 -12.84
CA ILE A 188 0.94 10.16 -12.89
C ILE A 188 0.83 9.63 -14.33
N ALA A 189 -0.23 10.03 -15.04
CA ALA A 189 -0.53 9.56 -16.40
C ALA A 189 -0.86 10.72 -17.34
N GLU A 190 -1.03 10.42 -18.62
CA GLU A 190 -1.65 11.35 -19.55
C GLU A 190 -3.18 11.38 -19.34
N ASP A 191 -3.79 12.56 -19.46
CA ASP A 191 -5.19 12.80 -19.07
C ASP A 191 -6.20 11.93 -19.84
N ASP A 192 -5.89 11.55 -21.07
CA ASP A 192 -6.74 10.72 -21.92
C ASP A 192 -6.93 9.31 -21.35
N LEU A 193 -5.88 8.74 -20.74
CA LEU A 193 -5.88 7.38 -20.18
C LEU A 193 -6.79 7.23 -18.95
N LEU A 194 -7.03 8.33 -18.22
CA LEU A 194 -7.81 8.36 -16.98
C LEU A 194 -9.15 9.09 -17.13
N SER A 195 -9.45 9.62 -18.32
CA SER A 195 -10.64 10.44 -18.57
C SER A 195 -11.98 9.75 -18.25
N SER A 196 -12.05 8.41 -18.37
CA SER A 196 -13.29 7.64 -18.13
C SER A 196 -13.79 7.73 -16.68
N VAL A 197 -12.90 7.99 -15.72
CA VAL A 197 -13.19 8.02 -14.28
C VAL A 197 -13.18 9.43 -13.69
N GLU A 198 -12.93 10.45 -14.51
CA GLU A 198 -12.74 11.85 -14.11
C GLU A 198 -13.86 12.39 -13.20
N SER A 199 -15.11 12.17 -13.60
CA SER A 199 -16.28 12.67 -12.88
C SER A 199 -16.41 12.07 -11.48
N VAL A 200 -16.16 10.76 -11.35
CA VAL A 200 -16.24 10.05 -10.07
C VAL A 200 -15.06 10.44 -9.17
N ALA A 201 -13.85 10.48 -9.73
CA ALA A 201 -12.66 10.91 -9.00
C ALA A 201 -12.82 12.33 -8.44
N ASN A 202 -13.31 13.28 -9.22
CA ASN A 202 -13.54 14.65 -8.74
C ASN A 202 -14.50 14.71 -7.54
N LYS A 203 -15.60 13.94 -7.57
CA LYS A 203 -16.56 13.88 -6.46
C LYS A 203 -15.91 13.34 -5.20
N VAL A 204 -15.21 12.21 -5.32
CA VAL A 204 -14.54 11.55 -4.18
C VAL A 204 -13.46 12.45 -3.59
N VAL A 205 -12.59 13.01 -4.42
CA VAL A 205 -11.51 13.90 -3.95
C VAL A 205 -12.06 15.16 -3.29
N THR A 206 -13.16 15.72 -3.80
CA THR A 206 -13.81 16.89 -3.16
C THR A 206 -14.31 16.55 -1.76
N VAL A 207 -14.92 15.38 -1.59
CA VAL A 207 -15.41 14.91 -0.28
C VAL A 207 -14.24 14.68 0.68
N VAL A 208 -13.22 13.93 0.25
CA VAL A 208 -12.03 13.65 1.06
C VAL A 208 -11.34 14.95 1.46
N LYS A 209 -10.98 15.83 0.52
CA LYS A 209 -10.28 17.09 0.83
C LYS A 209 -11.02 18.02 1.78
N LYS A 210 -12.36 17.99 1.82
CA LYS A 210 -13.15 18.92 2.63
C LYS A 210 -12.92 18.73 4.13
N ASN A 211 -12.86 17.49 4.58
CA ASN A 211 -12.86 17.14 6.01
C ASN A 211 -11.74 16.16 6.40
N PHE A 212 -10.79 15.82 5.51
CA PHE A 212 -9.81 14.76 5.83
C PHE A 212 -8.92 15.05 7.05
N GLU A 213 -8.71 16.31 7.44
CA GLU A 213 -7.92 16.66 8.64
C GLU A 213 -8.74 16.56 9.94
N ASP A 214 -10.07 16.51 9.84
CA ASP A 214 -10.96 16.37 11.00
C ASP A 214 -11.29 14.89 11.20
N GLU A 215 -10.49 14.23 12.04
CA GLU A 215 -10.60 12.80 12.32
C GLU A 215 -11.95 12.44 12.99
N THR A 216 -12.65 13.42 13.58
CA THR A 216 -13.97 13.20 14.21
C THR A 216 -15.09 12.98 13.19
N LEU A 217 -14.88 13.37 11.93
CA LEU A 217 -15.86 13.28 10.86
C LEU A 217 -15.61 12.09 9.93
N TRP A 218 -14.59 11.26 10.19
CA TRP A 218 -14.28 10.12 9.33
C TRP A 218 -15.36 9.03 9.38
N GLU A 219 -16.12 8.97 10.47
CA GLU A 219 -17.16 7.97 10.72
C GLU A 219 -18.56 8.36 10.17
N ASP A 220 -18.71 9.58 9.62
CA ASP A 220 -19.98 10.17 9.14
C ASP A 220 -20.08 10.21 7.59
#